data_AF-A0A973LGU7-F1
#
_entry.id   AF-A0A973LGU7-F1
#
_cell.length_a   1.000
_cell.length_b   1.000
_cell.length_c   1.000
_cell.angle_alpha   90.00
_cell.angle_beta   90.00
_cell.angle_gamma   90.00
#
_symmetry.space_group_name_H-M   'P 1'
#
loop_
_entity.id
_entity.type
_entity.pdbx_description
1 polymer ?
#
loop_
_entity_poly.entity_id
_entity_poly.type
_entity_poly.pdbx_seq_one_letter_code
_entity_poly.pdbx_strand_id
1 'polypeptide(L)'
;MHTRTTTAAALLLAAGLALTACSSESHHPGPERVVSTASTTSPTVWDTAAWKNRVQQLLSQLDPAQAQCTASPSSDACANALRSADTTLLAMKQSLDNSGQAAKYPATVDLVAKILAGYNAYISDNCPGNPLADEHASQCRTDMATVLLGVAVLPSKMTADAAS
;
A
#
# COMPACT_ATOMS: atom_id res chain seq x y z
N MET A 1 -31.33 -14.37 -46.71
CA MET A 1 -31.07 -13.00 -47.19
C MET A 1 -30.41 -12.26 -46.03
N HIS A 2 -29.10 -12.37 -45.82
CA HIS A 2 -28.00 -11.56 -46.37
C HIS A 2 -28.16 -10.04 -46.22
N THR A 3 -27.50 -9.46 -45.19
CA THR A 3 -26.58 -8.33 -45.37
C THR A 3 -25.56 -8.29 -44.23
N ARG A 4 -24.28 -8.48 -44.60
CA ARG A 4 -23.10 -8.13 -43.79
C ARG A 4 -22.65 -6.73 -44.21
N THR A 5 -22.18 -5.90 -43.28
CA THR A 5 -21.34 -4.74 -43.61
C THR A 5 -20.23 -4.58 -42.56
N THR A 6 -19.03 -4.87 -43.02
CA THR A 6 -17.72 -4.66 -42.42
C THR A 6 -17.28 -3.21 -42.64
N THR A 7 -16.64 -2.59 -41.66
CA THR A 7 -15.75 -1.43 -41.90
C THR A 7 -14.53 -1.53 -41.00
N ALA A 8 -13.40 -1.87 -41.61
CA ALA A 8 -12.06 -1.74 -41.07
C ALA A 8 -11.48 -0.39 -41.52
N ALA A 9 -10.73 0.28 -40.66
CA ALA A 9 -9.79 1.32 -41.05
C ALA A 9 -8.54 1.22 -40.18
N ALA A 10 -7.50 0.66 -40.79
CA ALA A 10 -6.12 0.71 -40.31
C ALA A 10 -5.47 1.99 -40.84
N LEU A 11 -4.69 2.67 -39.99
CA LEU A 11 -3.69 3.66 -40.42
C LEU A 11 -2.42 3.42 -39.62
N LEU A 12 -1.51 2.71 -40.29
CA LEU A 12 -0.08 2.63 -40.00
C LEU A 12 0.58 3.95 -40.42
N LEU A 13 1.51 4.46 -39.63
CA LEU A 13 2.64 5.25 -40.13
C LEU A 13 3.85 5.08 -39.19
N ALA A 14 4.83 4.38 -39.73
CA ALA A 14 6.15 4.13 -39.17
C ALA A 14 7.13 5.27 -39.52
N ALA A 15 8.36 5.12 -39.00
CA ALA A 15 9.61 5.84 -39.30
C ALA A 15 9.86 7.10 -38.43
N GLY A 16 11.04 7.30 -37.84
CA GLY A 16 12.35 6.78 -38.23
C GLY A 16 13.35 6.66 -37.09
N LEU A 17 14.11 5.57 -37.13
CA LEU A 17 15.49 5.52 -36.69
C LEU A 17 16.39 6.02 -37.84
N ALA A 18 17.38 6.87 -37.53
CA ALA A 18 18.73 6.91 -38.13
C ALA A 18 19.46 8.16 -37.58
N LEU A 19 20.44 7.99 -36.69
CA LEU A 19 21.88 7.81 -36.96
C LEU A 19 22.65 9.11 -37.28
N THR A 20 23.38 9.56 -36.26
CA THR A 20 24.79 10.02 -36.25
C THR A 20 25.38 10.77 -37.45
N ALA A 21 25.91 11.97 -37.15
CA ALA A 21 27.25 12.50 -37.46
C ALA A 21 27.30 13.88 -38.17
N CYS A 22 28.36 14.62 -37.83
CA CYS A 22 28.85 15.93 -38.31
C CYS A 22 28.22 17.18 -37.68
N SER A 23 28.96 18.20 -37.22
CA SER A 23 30.40 18.41 -37.01
C SER A 23 30.54 19.74 -36.25
N SER A 24 31.51 19.86 -35.34
CA SER A 24 32.45 20.99 -35.21
C SER A 24 32.99 21.07 -33.79
N GLU A 25 34.29 20.83 -33.73
CA GLU A 25 35.19 21.00 -32.62
C GLU A 25 35.20 22.46 -32.12
N SER A 26 35.04 22.65 -30.80
CA SER A 26 35.52 23.81 -30.05
C SER A 26 35.48 23.50 -28.55
N HIS A 27 36.66 23.14 -28.05
CA HIS A 27 37.10 23.16 -26.65
C HIS A 27 36.20 23.94 -25.68
N HIS A 28 35.57 23.23 -24.75
CA HIS A 28 35.24 23.70 -23.39
C HIS A 28 35.24 22.48 -22.46
N PRO A 29 36.03 22.45 -21.37
CA PRO A 29 35.84 21.44 -20.33
C PRO A 29 34.59 21.83 -19.52
N GLY A 30 33.43 21.46 -20.03
CA GLY A 30 32.16 21.53 -19.31
C GLY A 30 32.01 20.33 -18.37
N PRO A 31 31.40 20.53 -17.19
CA PRO A 31 31.51 19.60 -16.07
C PRO A 31 31.00 18.21 -16.45
N GLU A 32 31.76 17.19 -16.07
CA GLU A 32 31.34 15.80 -16.12
C GLU A 32 29.90 15.70 -15.59
N ARG A 33 28.99 15.22 -16.43
CA ARG A 33 27.69 14.77 -15.99
C ARG A 33 27.96 13.60 -15.05
N VAL A 34 28.02 13.90 -13.76
CA VAL A 34 27.84 12.90 -12.72
C VAL A 34 26.47 12.30 -13.00
N VAL A 35 26.46 11.12 -13.61
CA VAL A 35 25.31 10.23 -13.53
C VAL A 35 25.14 10.02 -12.03
N SER A 36 24.22 10.79 -11.43
CA SER A 36 23.69 10.48 -10.11
C SER A 36 23.17 9.06 -10.23
N THR A 37 23.99 8.12 -9.78
CA THR A 37 23.55 6.84 -9.27
C THR A 37 22.44 7.19 -8.30
N ALA A 38 21.19 7.04 -8.76
CA ALA A 38 20.04 7.08 -7.88
C ALA A 38 20.40 6.13 -6.76
N SER A 39 20.63 6.67 -5.56
CA SER A 39 20.95 5.89 -4.38
C SER A 39 19.86 4.86 -4.25
N THR A 40 20.17 3.62 -4.65
CA THR A 40 19.35 2.47 -4.34
C THR A 40 19.33 2.47 -2.83
N THR A 41 18.25 3.00 -2.28
CA THR A 41 18.05 3.02 -0.84
C THR A 41 17.84 1.56 -0.51
N SER A 42 18.93 0.88 -0.13
CA SER A 42 18.86 -0.50 0.33
C SER A 42 17.73 -0.54 1.34
N PRO A 43 16.71 -1.39 1.14
CA PRO A 43 15.58 -1.45 2.04
C PRO A 43 16.16 -1.64 3.43
N THR A 44 15.91 -0.67 4.31
CA THR A 44 16.39 -0.73 5.68
C THR A 44 15.89 -2.04 6.24
N VAL A 45 16.79 -2.95 6.58
CA VAL A 45 16.45 -4.21 7.22
C VAL A 45 16.00 -3.83 8.63
N TRP A 46 14.70 -3.69 8.83
CA TRP A 46 14.19 -3.29 10.14
C TRP A 46 14.28 -4.47 11.10
N ASP A 47 14.92 -4.22 12.22
CA ASP A 47 14.93 -5.12 13.36
C ASP A 47 13.48 -5.34 13.86
N THR A 48 13.18 -6.60 14.17
CA THR A 48 11.94 -7.06 14.83
C THR A 48 11.54 -6.23 16.04
N ALA A 49 12.48 -5.77 16.86
CA ALA A 49 12.17 -4.90 18.01
C ALA A 49 11.66 -3.52 17.55
N ALA A 50 12.22 -2.97 16.48
CA ALA A 50 11.74 -1.72 15.88
C ALA A 50 10.31 -1.87 15.33
N TRP A 51 9.99 -3.03 14.74
CA TRP A 51 8.62 -3.32 14.30
C TRP A 51 7.63 -3.42 15.44
N LYS A 52 8.00 -4.09 16.54
CA LYS A 52 7.16 -4.15 17.73
C LYS A 52 6.81 -2.76 18.26
N ASN A 53 7.79 -1.86 18.32
CA ASN A 53 7.57 -0.46 18.74
C ASN A 53 6.67 0.31 17.76
N ARG A 54 6.87 0.13 16.45
CA ARG A 54 6.04 0.76 15.42
C ARG A 54 4.57 0.31 15.50
N VAL A 55 4.34 -0.98 15.74
CA VAL A 55 2.98 -1.52 15.93
C VAL A 55 2.33 -0.96 17.19
N GLN A 56 3.08 -0.81 18.29
CA GLN A 56 2.56 -0.13 19.48
C GLN A 56 2.22 1.35 19.20
N GLN A 57 3.05 2.07 18.46
CA GLN A 57 2.76 3.45 18.06
C GLN A 57 1.50 3.54 17.18
N LEU A 58 1.33 2.61 16.24
CA LEU A 58 0.13 2.54 15.41
C LEU A 58 -1.12 2.32 16.26
N LEU A 59 -1.07 1.44 17.25
CA LEU A 59 -2.18 1.20 18.18
C LEU A 59 -2.56 2.46 18.95
N SER A 60 -1.59 3.19 19.48
CA SER A 60 -1.84 4.44 20.19
C SER A 60 -2.49 5.52 19.30
N GLN A 61 -2.26 5.48 17.99
CA GLN A 61 -2.91 6.39 17.02
C GLN A 61 -4.32 5.93 16.64
N LEU A 62 -4.54 4.61 16.57
CA LEU A 62 -5.84 4.04 16.22
C LEU A 62 -6.83 4.09 17.37
N ASP A 63 -6.39 4.05 18.62
CA ASP A 63 -7.26 4.09 19.80
C ASP A 63 -8.22 5.31 19.79
N PRO A 64 -7.75 6.57 19.61
CA PRO A 64 -8.67 7.71 19.49
C PRO A 64 -9.50 7.68 18.19
N ALA A 65 -8.97 7.08 17.12
CA ALA A 65 -9.69 6.94 15.84
C ALA A 65 -10.76 5.84 15.87
N GLN A 66 -10.65 4.88 16.79
CA GLN A 66 -11.58 3.76 16.92
C GLN A 66 -12.98 4.25 17.25
N ALA A 67 -13.09 5.22 18.17
CA ALA A 67 -14.36 5.86 18.51
C ALA A 67 -14.95 6.61 17.30
N GLN A 68 -14.12 7.31 16.52
CA GLN A 68 -14.54 8.06 15.34
C GLN A 68 -15.03 7.12 14.22
N CYS A 69 -14.27 6.06 13.93
CA CYS A 69 -14.63 5.04 12.98
C CYS A 69 -15.90 4.28 13.39
N THR A 70 -16.08 3.98 14.67
CA THR A 70 -17.29 3.30 15.16
C THR A 70 -18.52 4.21 15.03
N ALA A 71 -18.37 5.52 15.27
CA ALA A 71 -19.46 6.47 15.12
C ALA A 71 -19.83 6.71 13.64
N SER A 72 -18.84 7.02 12.81
CA SER A 72 -19.02 7.36 11.40
C SER A 72 -17.90 6.75 10.55
N PRO A 73 -18.10 5.51 10.05
CA PRO A 73 -17.24 4.90 9.04
C PRO A 73 -17.02 5.77 7.81
N SER A 74 -18.01 6.57 7.41
CA SER A 74 -17.90 7.47 6.25
C SER A 74 -16.94 8.64 6.48
N SER A 75 -16.61 8.97 7.73
CA SER A 75 -15.85 10.16 8.06
C SER A 75 -14.41 10.16 7.52
N ASP A 76 -13.93 11.34 7.12
CA ASP A 76 -12.53 11.54 6.72
C ASP A 76 -11.55 11.14 7.83
N ALA A 77 -11.93 11.37 9.09
CA ALA A 77 -11.11 11.00 10.24
C ALA A 77 -10.93 9.48 10.30
N CYS A 78 -12.00 8.70 10.08
CA CYS A 78 -11.89 7.26 9.99
C CYS A 78 -11.06 6.83 8.78
N ALA A 79 -11.36 7.36 7.59
CA ALA A 79 -10.62 7.01 6.37
C ALA A 79 -9.11 7.29 6.50
N ASN A 80 -8.74 8.42 7.12
CA ASN A 80 -7.34 8.78 7.36
C ASN A 80 -6.66 7.82 8.36
N ALA A 81 -7.36 7.42 9.41
CA ALA A 81 -6.84 6.47 10.38
C ALA A 81 -6.62 5.07 9.77
N LEU A 82 -7.60 4.57 9.02
CA LEU A 82 -7.49 3.29 8.33
C LEU A 82 -6.37 3.31 7.27
N ARG A 83 -6.18 4.44 6.56
CA ARG A 83 -5.06 4.61 5.62
C ARG A 83 -3.69 4.61 6.31
N SER A 84 -3.58 5.21 7.49
CA SER A 84 -2.35 5.19 8.30
C SER A 84 -2.00 3.76 8.72
N ALA A 85 -3.01 2.98 9.12
CA ALA A 85 -2.86 1.56 9.42
C ALA A 85 -2.38 0.78 8.19
N ASP A 86 -3.06 0.93 7.04
CA ASP A 86 -2.67 0.28 5.78
C ASP A 86 -1.22 0.57 5.40
N THR A 87 -0.83 1.85 5.39
CA THR A 87 0.55 2.26 5.06
C THR A 87 1.59 1.62 5.99
N THR A 88 1.30 1.59 7.29
CA THR A 88 2.22 1.01 8.28
C THR A 88 2.32 -0.51 8.15
N LEU A 89 1.19 -1.18 7.93
CA LEU A 89 1.12 -2.64 7.82
C LEU A 89 1.69 -3.15 6.49
N LEU A 90 1.52 -2.41 5.41
CA LEU A 90 2.15 -2.72 4.12
C LEU A 90 3.67 -2.64 4.25
N ALA A 91 4.20 -1.59 4.89
CA ALA A 91 5.63 -1.47 5.17
C ALA A 91 6.14 -2.61 6.06
N MET A 92 5.33 -3.05 7.04
CA MET A 92 5.64 -4.19 7.91
C MET A 92 5.76 -5.48 7.09
N LYS A 93 4.74 -5.77 6.27
CA LYS A 93 4.75 -6.95 5.40
C LYS A 93 5.97 -6.95 4.48
N GLN A 94 6.23 -5.84 3.80
CA GLN A 94 7.39 -5.73 2.91
C GLN A 94 8.71 -5.93 3.65
N SER A 95 8.85 -5.40 4.87
CA SER A 95 10.07 -5.60 5.65
C SER A 95 10.23 -7.04 6.13
N LEU A 96 9.17 -7.73 6.54
CA LEU A 96 9.22 -9.15 6.92
C LEU A 96 9.59 -10.03 5.72
N ASP A 97 9.04 -9.73 4.54
CA ASP A 97 9.36 -10.43 3.29
C ASP A 97 10.82 -10.18 2.87
N ASN A 98 11.26 -8.91 2.84
CA ASN A 98 12.62 -8.53 2.42
C ASN A 98 13.73 -9.01 3.38
N SER A 99 13.42 -9.17 4.67
CA SER A 99 14.36 -9.69 5.67
C SER A 99 14.36 -11.22 5.77
N GLY A 100 13.48 -11.91 5.03
CA GLY A 100 13.31 -13.36 5.14
C GLY A 100 12.73 -13.83 6.47
N GLN A 101 12.16 -12.93 7.27
CA GLN A 101 11.61 -13.25 8.59
C GLN A 101 10.14 -13.67 8.52
N ALA A 102 9.46 -13.53 7.38
CA ALA A 102 8.04 -13.89 7.23
C ALA A 102 7.72 -15.31 7.74
N ALA A 103 8.62 -16.28 7.53
CA ALA A 103 8.44 -17.66 8.00
C ALA A 103 8.47 -17.82 9.54
N LYS A 104 9.11 -16.89 10.26
CA LYS A 104 9.11 -16.87 11.74
C LYS A 104 7.89 -16.17 12.31
N TYR A 105 7.13 -15.45 11.48
CA TYR A 105 5.96 -14.68 11.88
C TYR A 105 4.70 -15.08 11.09
N PRO A 106 4.36 -16.38 10.99
CA PRO A 106 3.32 -16.84 10.09
C PRO A 106 1.93 -16.30 10.45
N ALA A 107 1.56 -16.29 11.75
CA ALA A 107 0.25 -15.80 12.17
C ALA A 107 0.14 -14.27 12.04
N THR A 108 1.25 -13.57 12.26
CA THR A 108 1.36 -12.13 12.06
C THR A 108 1.20 -11.77 10.59
N VAL A 109 1.91 -12.46 9.69
CA VAL A 109 1.83 -12.20 8.24
C VAL A 109 0.42 -12.45 7.71
N ASP A 110 -0.23 -13.54 8.13
CA ASP A 110 -1.62 -13.84 7.77
C ASP A 110 -2.59 -12.76 8.27
N LEU A 111 -2.43 -12.32 9.52
CA LEU A 111 -3.27 -11.26 10.08
C LEU A 111 -3.04 -9.92 9.37
N VAL A 112 -1.80 -9.54 9.08
CA VAL A 112 -1.49 -8.33 8.30
C VAL A 112 -2.17 -8.40 6.93
N ALA A 113 -2.12 -9.53 6.24
CA ALA A 113 -2.79 -9.70 4.95
C ALA A 113 -4.32 -9.53 5.06
N LYS A 114 -4.95 -10.06 6.12
CA LYS A 114 -6.39 -9.89 6.39
C LYS A 114 -6.76 -8.43 6.65
N ILE A 115 -5.94 -7.70 7.41
CA ILE A 115 -6.17 -6.27 7.67
C ILE A 115 -6.08 -5.48 6.36
N LEU A 116 -5.03 -5.70 5.55
CA LEU A 116 -4.87 -5.04 4.26
C LEU A 116 -6.03 -5.34 3.31
N ALA A 117 -6.53 -6.58 3.30
CA ALA A 117 -7.71 -6.97 2.54
C ALA A 117 -8.98 -6.23 3.02
N GLY A 118 -9.17 -6.10 4.34
CA GLY A 118 -10.28 -5.33 4.93
C GLY A 118 -10.23 -3.85 4.56
N TYR A 119 -9.04 -3.23 4.57
CA TYR A 119 -8.89 -1.84 4.12
C TYR A 119 -9.19 -1.70 2.62
N ASN A 120 -8.69 -2.61 1.79
CA ASN A 120 -8.99 -2.60 0.35
C ASN A 120 -10.48 -2.77 0.06
N ALA A 121 -11.18 -3.63 0.81
CA ALA A 121 -12.64 -3.78 0.70
C ALA A 121 -13.35 -2.47 1.09
N TYR A 122 -12.98 -1.88 2.23
CA TYR A 122 -13.51 -0.58 2.68
C TYR A 122 -13.33 0.54 1.63
N ILE A 123 -12.21 0.58 0.91
CA ILE A 123 -12.00 1.56 -0.19
C ILE A 123 -12.79 1.16 -1.44
N SER A 124 -12.78 -0.13 -1.81
CA SER A 124 -13.48 -0.65 -3.00
C SER A 124 -14.99 -0.45 -2.93
N ASP A 125 -15.57 -0.56 -1.74
CA ASP A 125 -16.98 -0.35 -1.47
C ASP A 125 -17.34 1.14 -1.36
N ASN A 126 -16.38 2.03 -1.63
CA ASN A 126 -16.54 3.47 -1.64
C ASN A 126 -17.09 3.99 -0.30
N CYS A 127 -16.57 3.46 0.81
CA CYS A 127 -17.02 3.82 2.16
C CYS A 127 -16.68 5.25 2.58
N PRO A 128 -15.48 5.80 2.31
CA PRO A 128 -15.18 7.19 2.63
C PRO A 128 -16.15 8.17 1.96
N GLY A 129 -16.74 9.07 2.73
CA GLY A 129 -17.67 10.09 2.27
C GLY A 129 -19.05 9.56 1.86
N ASN A 130 -19.31 8.26 1.93
CA ASN A 130 -20.59 7.67 1.59
C ASN A 130 -21.48 7.55 2.84
N PRO A 131 -22.61 8.27 2.94
CA PRO A 131 -23.47 8.23 4.12
C PRO A 131 -24.09 6.85 4.39
N LEU A 132 -24.20 5.98 3.38
CA LEU A 132 -24.66 4.59 3.58
C LEU A 132 -23.64 3.74 4.35
N ALA A 133 -22.37 4.16 4.39
CA ALA A 133 -21.36 3.50 5.22
C ALA A 133 -21.66 3.59 6.71
N ASP A 134 -22.44 4.61 7.14
CA ASP A 134 -22.79 4.82 8.54
C ASP A 134 -24.00 3.98 9.00
N GLU A 135 -24.70 3.30 8.10
CA GLU A 135 -25.78 2.38 8.46
C GLU A 135 -25.25 1.20 9.29
N HIS A 136 -26.00 0.75 10.30
CA HIS A 136 -25.49 -0.24 11.25
C HIS A 136 -25.12 -1.59 10.59
N ALA A 137 -25.85 -1.98 9.55
CA ALA A 137 -25.65 -3.23 8.81
C ALA A 137 -24.80 -3.05 7.53
N SER A 138 -24.14 -1.91 7.35
CA SER A 138 -23.34 -1.65 6.15
C SER A 138 -22.11 -2.57 6.09
N GLN A 139 -21.75 -2.99 4.88
CA GLN A 139 -20.51 -3.73 4.63
C GLN A 139 -19.28 -2.91 5.07
N CYS A 140 -19.34 -1.58 4.91
CA CYS A 140 -18.31 -0.65 5.35
C CYS A 140 -17.97 -0.77 6.85
N ARG A 141 -18.96 -1.01 7.72
CA ARG A 141 -18.72 -1.27 9.14
C ARG A 141 -18.00 -2.59 9.36
N THR A 142 -18.35 -3.63 8.60
CA THR A 142 -17.69 -4.94 8.67
C THR A 142 -16.22 -4.86 8.23
N ASP A 143 -15.96 -4.16 7.13
CA ASP A 143 -14.60 -3.99 6.59
C ASP A 143 -13.73 -3.13 7.51
N MET A 144 -14.28 -2.01 7.99
CA MET A 144 -13.65 -1.17 9.02
C MET A 144 -13.37 -1.99 10.29
N ALA A 145 -14.30 -2.83 10.74
CA ALA A 145 -14.12 -3.63 11.95
C ALA A 145 -13.01 -4.66 11.77
N THR A 146 -12.91 -5.26 10.59
CA THR A 146 -11.81 -6.16 10.24
C THR A 146 -10.46 -5.48 10.39
N VAL A 147 -10.33 -4.23 9.93
CA VAL A 147 -9.10 -3.44 10.09
C VAL A 147 -8.83 -3.14 11.56
N LEU A 148 -9.77 -2.52 12.27
CA LEU A 148 -9.56 -2.06 13.64
C LEU A 148 -9.30 -3.20 14.62
N LEU A 149 -10.09 -4.27 14.55
CA LEU A 149 -9.92 -5.44 15.41
C LEU A 149 -8.65 -6.20 15.04
N GLY A 150 -8.33 -6.31 13.75
CA GLY A 150 -7.11 -6.96 13.29
C GLY A 150 -5.87 -6.25 13.82
N VAL A 151 -5.82 -4.91 13.76
CA VAL A 151 -4.70 -4.15 14.34
C VAL A 151 -4.63 -4.35 15.86
N ALA A 152 -5.77 -4.31 16.56
CA ALA A 152 -5.83 -4.50 18.01
C ALA A 152 -5.23 -5.84 18.48
N VAL A 153 -5.41 -6.92 17.72
CA VAL A 153 -4.89 -8.26 18.07
C VAL A 153 -3.51 -8.57 17.49
N LEU A 154 -2.95 -7.69 16.65
CA LEU A 154 -1.66 -7.87 16.00
C LEU A 154 -0.49 -8.07 16.98
N PRO A 155 -0.35 -7.30 18.09
CA PRO A 155 0.75 -7.50 19.04
C PRO A 155 0.74 -8.88 19.69
N SER A 156 -0.45 -9.41 19.98
CA SER A 156 -0.60 -10.74 20.56
C SER A 156 -0.14 -11.82 19.58
N LYS A 157 -0.45 -11.68 18.28
CA LYS A 157 0.06 -12.59 17.23
C LYS A 157 1.57 -12.49 17.07
N MET A 158 2.11 -11.28 17.02
CA MET A 158 3.57 -11.07 16.96
C MET A 158 4.31 -11.68 18.16
N THR A 159 3.73 -11.54 19.36
CA THR A 159 4.32 -12.10 20.58
C THR A 159 4.26 -13.62 20.59
N ALA A 160 3.14 -14.21 20.14
CA ALA A 160 2.99 -15.65 20.03
C ALA A 160 3.99 -16.23 19.01
N ASP A 161 4.09 -15.64 17.83
CA ASP A 161 5.05 -16.05 16.79
C ASP A 161 6.51 -15.92 17.27
N ALA A 162 6.85 -14.87 18.01
CA ALA A 162 8.20 -14.68 18.55
C ALA A 162 8.57 -15.67 19.67
N ALA A 163 7.60 -16.36 20.27
CA ALA A 163 7.80 -17.32 21.34
C ALA A 163 7.89 -18.78 20.86
N SER A 164 7.55 -19.03 19.58
CA SER A 164 7.63 -20.33 18.90
C SER A 164 8.94 -20.55 18.17
#